data_AF-A0A1Q9JIV8-F1
#
_entry.id   AF-A0A1Q9JIV8-F1
#
_cell.length_a   1.000
_cell.length_b   1.000
_cell.length_c   1.000
_cell.angle_alpha   90.00
_cell.angle_beta   90.00
_cell.angle_gamma   90.00
#
_symmetry.space_group_name_H-M   'P 1'
#
loop_
_entity.id
_entity.type
_entity.pdbx_description
1 polymer ?
#
loop_
_entity_poly.entity_id
_entity_poly.type
_entity_poly.pdbx_seq_one_letter_code
_entity_poly.pdbx_strand_id
1 'polypeptide(L)'
;MSSSELTRSEMRRAMADPVVFQALSSRDMLTVMVRDIERNGYIQKENYNTWMKRNDRDHVTQEERFDQILYLLQSTAPGKSMKAFADTGLLEFCLPKCFPVKRVVKRRDLQDMTENFRRAGKTLTIRLAVFFYPFDIYAVEDTMKESRIDEEMIQWIVGALKDIGDYLLIRENAYLKRFIYENGWEYFHFVNEFAKTMKDVYDFPEYKALSKDSILSDIRVRNEPIFPKDLVVDEEDLINSSIPESDCVEIMEALTEHCHSNPRDNDYQKLIKLAKKYHKRKFSRMMRRIHWIR
;
A
#
# COMPACT_ATOMS: atom_id res chain seq x y z
N MET A 1 -3.38 29.49 11.19
CA MET A 1 -2.73 30.80 10.97
C MET A 1 -1.72 30.63 9.86
N SER A 2 -1.87 31.37 8.76
CA SER A 2 -1.07 31.22 7.54
C SER A 2 0.40 31.50 7.83
N SER A 3 1.24 30.45 7.90
CA SER A 3 2.69 30.62 7.81
C SER A 3 3.01 30.89 6.34
N SER A 4 3.52 32.08 6.02
CA SER A 4 3.95 32.41 4.67
C SER A 4 4.99 31.37 4.20
N GLU A 5 4.64 30.56 3.20
CA GLU A 5 5.60 29.66 2.57
C GLU A 5 6.76 30.48 1.99
N LEU A 6 8.00 30.03 2.24
CA LEU A 6 9.19 30.65 1.66
C LEU A 6 9.04 30.74 0.13
N THR A 7 9.34 31.88 -0.44
CA THR A 7 9.41 32.02 -1.90
C THR A 7 10.62 31.26 -2.45
N ARG A 8 10.58 30.92 -3.75
CA ARG A 8 11.72 30.27 -4.43
C ARG A 8 13.02 31.09 -4.31
N SER A 9 12.92 32.42 -4.26
CA SER A 9 14.08 33.31 -4.12
C SER A 9 14.69 33.22 -2.72
N GLU A 10 13.84 33.25 -1.69
CA GLU A 10 14.27 33.12 -0.29
C GLU A 10 14.89 31.76 -0.02
N MET A 11 14.29 30.68 -0.54
CA MET A 11 14.88 29.33 -0.44
C MET A 11 16.28 29.28 -1.05
N ARG A 12 16.46 29.81 -2.27
CA ARG A 12 17.78 29.81 -2.94
C ARG A 12 18.81 30.60 -2.15
N ARG A 13 18.42 31.72 -1.56
CA ARG A 13 19.30 32.54 -0.74
C ARG A 13 19.67 31.80 0.55
N ALA A 14 18.70 31.21 1.25
CA ALA A 14 18.94 30.43 2.46
C ALA A 14 19.78 29.17 2.21
N MET A 15 19.68 28.54 1.03
CA MET A 15 20.57 27.44 0.65
C MET A 15 22.03 27.89 0.55
N ALA A 16 22.29 29.13 0.10
CA ALA A 16 23.64 29.62 -0.20
C ALA A 16 24.28 30.44 0.93
N ASP A 17 23.48 31.03 1.80
CA ASP A 17 23.92 31.95 2.85
C ASP A 17 23.53 31.42 4.24
N PRO A 18 24.50 30.91 5.02
CA PRO A 18 24.25 30.37 6.36
C PRO A 18 23.65 31.39 7.35
N VAL A 19 23.89 32.69 7.14
CA VAL A 19 23.30 33.74 8.00
C VAL A 19 21.80 33.83 7.76
N VAL A 20 21.39 33.77 6.49
CA VAL A 20 19.97 33.75 6.12
C VAL A 20 19.32 32.46 6.58
N PHE A 21 20.00 31.32 6.42
CA PHE A 21 19.53 30.04 6.94
C PHE A 21 19.30 30.09 8.46
N GLN A 22 20.28 30.61 9.23
CA GLN A 22 20.22 30.67 10.69
C GLN A 22 19.02 31.47 11.22
N ALA A 23 18.56 32.48 10.48
CA ALA A 23 17.43 33.32 10.85
C ALA A 23 16.05 32.63 10.68
N LEU A 24 15.99 31.48 10.01
CA LEU A 24 14.75 30.76 9.73
C LEU A 24 14.20 30.03 10.97
N SER A 25 12.92 29.69 10.94
CA SER A 25 12.32 28.75 11.88
C SER A 25 12.87 27.32 11.67
N SER A 26 12.77 26.43 12.65
CA SER A 26 13.19 25.02 12.47
C SER A 26 12.44 24.32 11.33
N ARG A 27 11.15 24.64 11.14
CA ARG A 27 10.33 24.13 10.04
C ARG A 27 10.89 24.59 8.68
N ASP A 28 11.21 25.87 8.56
CA ASP A 28 11.72 26.46 7.33
C ASP A 28 13.14 25.99 7.02
N MET A 29 13.98 25.81 8.04
CA MET A 29 15.29 25.17 7.91
C MET A 29 15.18 23.76 7.35
N LEU A 30 14.28 22.95 7.92
CA LEU A 30 14.03 21.59 7.41
C LEU A 30 13.61 21.62 5.94
N THR A 31 12.69 22.52 5.59
CA THR A 31 12.24 22.71 4.20
C THR A 31 13.42 23.07 3.30
N VAL A 32 14.25 24.05 3.68
CA VAL A 32 15.42 24.45 2.90
C VAL A 32 16.41 23.30 2.70
N MET A 33 16.71 22.52 3.74
CA MET A 33 17.61 21.37 3.65
C MET A 33 17.07 20.28 2.70
N VAL A 34 15.77 19.99 2.76
CA VAL A 34 15.12 19.02 1.87
C VAL A 34 15.17 19.49 0.42
N ARG A 35 14.94 20.78 0.18
CA ARG A 35 15.06 21.38 -1.16
C ARG A 35 16.51 21.40 -1.66
N ASP A 36 17.49 21.59 -0.77
CA ASP A 36 18.92 21.51 -1.10
C ASP A 36 19.28 20.08 -1.55
N ILE A 37 18.79 19.07 -0.83
CA ILE A 37 18.94 17.66 -1.20
C ILE A 37 18.28 17.35 -2.55
N GLU A 38 17.05 17.83 -2.78
CA GLU A 38 16.34 17.59 -4.04
C GLU A 38 17.12 18.16 -5.24
N ARG A 39 17.65 19.37 -5.09
CA ARG A 39 18.32 20.09 -6.16
C ARG A 39 19.78 19.66 -6.38
N ASN A 40 20.54 19.50 -5.29
CA ASN A 40 21.99 19.36 -5.32
C ASN A 40 22.46 17.97 -4.89
N GLY A 41 21.60 17.17 -4.24
CA GLY A 41 21.96 15.84 -3.73
C GLY A 41 22.76 15.86 -2.43
N TYR A 42 22.87 17.02 -1.77
CA TYR A 42 23.53 17.18 -0.47
C TYR A 42 22.97 18.38 0.28
N ILE A 43 23.31 18.50 1.57
CA ILE A 43 23.05 19.69 2.38
C ILE A 43 24.39 20.42 2.58
N GLN A 44 24.41 21.75 2.45
CA GLN A 44 25.60 22.51 2.85
C GLN A 44 26.00 22.23 4.31
N LYS A 45 27.30 21.98 4.52
CA LYS A 45 27.85 21.56 5.83
C LYS A 45 27.56 22.59 6.93
N GLU A 46 27.65 23.87 6.61
CA GLU A 46 27.39 25.00 7.51
C GLU A 46 25.92 25.04 7.94
N ASN A 47 25.00 24.81 7.00
CA ASN A 47 23.56 24.74 7.27
C ASN A 47 23.23 23.51 8.13
N TYR A 48 23.81 22.35 7.82
CA TYR A 48 23.65 21.14 8.63
C TYR A 48 24.17 21.32 10.06
N ASN A 49 25.35 21.92 10.23
CA ASN A 49 25.92 22.20 11.55
C ASN A 49 25.05 23.19 12.34
N THR A 50 24.48 24.20 11.67
CA THR A 50 23.54 25.14 12.28
C THR A 50 22.28 24.42 12.74
N TRP A 51 21.71 23.55 11.90
CA TRP A 51 20.58 22.70 12.26
C TRP A 51 20.89 21.85 13.50
N MET A 52 22.02 21.13 13.51
CA MET A 52 22.40 20.24 14.61
C MET A 52 22.55 20.94 15.97
N LYS A 53 22.79 22.25 15.99
CA LYS A 53 22.91 23.06 17.20
C LYS A 53 21.58 23.62 17.72
N ARG A 54 20.48 23.45 16.99
CA ARG A 54 19.16 23.96 17.41
C ARG A 54 18.51 23.05 18.45
N ASN A 55 17.97 23.69 19.48
CA ASN A 55 17.25 23.03 20.57
C ASN A 55 15.75 22.88 20.30
N ASP A 56 15.20 23.67 19.37
CA ASP A 56 13.78 23.71 19.03
C ASP A 56 13.44 22.89 17.78
N ARG A 57 14.32 21.97 17.36
CA ARG A 57 14.06 21.07 16.23
C ARG A 57 12.89 20.13 16.50
N ASP A 58 12.76 19.70 17.75
CA ASP A 58 11.69 18.79 18.16
C ASP A 58 10.30 19.44 18.13
N HIS A 59 10.23 20.77 18.03
CA HIS A 59 8.97 21.49 17.84
C HIS A 59 8.41 21.39 16.41
N VAL A 60 9.21 20.92 15.44
CA VAL A 60 8.69 20.64 14.09
C VAL A 60 7.73 19.46 14.20
N THR A 61 6.48 19.70 13.82
CA THR A 61 5.39 18.73 13.98
C THR A 61 5.56 17.52 13.05
N GLN A 62 4.89 16.41 13.37
CA GLN A 62 4.94 15.22 12.54
C GLN A 62 4.34 15.46 11.13
N GLU A 63 3.29 16.28 11.04
CA GLU A 63 2.70 16.76 9.79
C GLU A 63 3.76 17.48 8.93
N GLU A 64 4.45 18.48 9.50
CA GLU A 64 5.49 19.24 8.78
C GLU A 64 6.70 18.39 8.36
N ARG A 65 7.04 17.37 9.16
CA ARG A 65 8.09 16.38 8.83
C ARG A 65 7.65 15.50 7.66
N PHE A 66 6.40 15.06 7.66
CA PHE A 66 5.85 14.19 6.63
C PHE A 66 5.66 14.90 5.29
N ASP A 67 5.31 16.19 5.31
CA ASP A 67 5.25 17.03 4.11
C ASP A 67 6.56 17.02 3.31
N GLN A 68 7.70 16.91 4.01
CA GLN A 68 9.00 16.82 3.34
C GLN A 68 9.21 15.48 2.63
N ILE A 69 8.68 14.40 3.21
CA ILE A 69 8.69 13.08 2.59
C ILE A 69 7.81 13.13 1.35
N LEU A 70 6.57 13.61 1.47
CA LEU A 70 5.64 13.76 0.35
C LEU A 70 6.25 14.56 -0.79
N TYR A 71 6.92 15.67 -0.47
CA TYR A 71 7.63 16.47 -1.46
C TYR A 71 8.70 15.66 -2.21
N LEU A 72 9.58 14.95 -1.49
CA LEU A 72 10.63 14.14 -2.11
C LEU A 72 10.06 13.00 -2.95
N LEU A 73 9.01 12.33 -2.47
CA LEU A 73 8.32 11.26 -3.19
C LEU A 73 7.71 11.76 -4.50
N GLN A 74 7.31 13.03 -4.58
CA GLN A 74 6.73 13.64 -5.78
C GLN A 74 7.78 14.35 -6.67
N SER A 75 9.04 14.39 -6.26
CA SER A 75 10.10 15.04 -7.03
C SER A 75 10.39 14.34 -8.36
N THR A 76 11.03 15.06 -9.28
CA THR A 76 11.34 14.57 -10.64
C THR A 76 12.44 13.50 -10.67
N ALA A 77 13.31 13.46 -9.64
CA ALA A 77 14.45 12.54 -9.57
C ALA A 77 14.62 11.95 -8.15
N PRO A 78 13.60 11.24 -7.62
CA PRO A 78 13.49 10.97 -6.19
C PRO A 78 14.58 10.03 -5.65
N GLY A 79 15.16 9.15 -6.47
CA GLY A 79 16.15 8.17 -5.97
C GLY A 79 17.43 8.80 -5.39
N LYS A 80 18.08 9.73 -6.13
CA LYS A 80 19.30 10.39 -5.62
C LYS A 80 19.03 11.20 -4.36
N SER A 81 17.91 11.93 -4.35
CA SER A 81 17.49 12.76 -3.24
C SER A 81 17.11 11.92 -2.02
N MET A 82 16.43 10.78 -2.21
CA MET A 82 16.04 9.88 -1.12
C MET A 82 17.26 9.24 -0.45
N LYS A 83 18.28 8.85 -1.23
CA LYS A 83 19.55 8.34 -0.67
C LYS A 83 20.24 9.41 0.18
N ALA A 84 20.42 10.62 -0.34
CA ALA A 84 21.01 11.72 0.42
C ALA A 84 20.17 12.11 1.66
N PHE A 85 18.84 12.04 1.56
CA PHE A 85 17.92 12.28 2.67
C PHE A 85 18.07 11.22 3.79
N ALA A 86 18.32 9.97 3.43
CA ALA A 86 18.64 8.91 4.39
C ALA A 86 20.06 9.09 4.98
N ASP A 87 21.07 9.31 4.15
CA ASP A 87 22.48 9.43 4.57
C ASP A 87 22.74 10.61 5.52
N THR A 88 21.92 11.66 5.45
CA THR A 88 22.02 12.84 6.33
C THR A 88 21.33 12.67 7.69
N GLY A 89 20.59 11.56 7.88
CA GLY A 89 19.76 11.31 9.07
C GLY A 89 18.43 12.09 9.09
N LEU A 90 18.12 12.86 8.04
CA LEU A 90 16.85 13.60 7.97
C LEU A 90 15.65 12.65 7.78
N LEU A 91 15.83 11.51 7.11
CA LEU A 91 14.79 10.48 7.03
C LEU A 91 14.38 9.96 8.42
N GLU A 92 15.36 9.72 9.29
CA GLU A 92 15.14 9.27 10.67
C GLU A 92 14.47 10.35 11.51
N PHE A 93 14.90 11.60 11.32
CA PHE A 93 14.26 12.76 11.95
C PHE A 93 12.78 12.90 11.56
N CYS A 94 12.46 12.65 10.29
CA CYS A 94 11.10 12.77 9.76
C CYS A 94 10.19 11.57 10.08
N LEU A 95 10.76 10.38 10.34
CA LEU A 95 10.02 9.16 10.66
C LEU A 95 10.55 8.48 11.93
N PRO A 96 10.61 9.17 13.08
CA PRO A 96 11.33 8.67 14.25
C PRO A 96 10.82 7.31 14.73
N LYS A 97 9.51 7.02 14.60
CA LYS A 97 8.90 5.74 14.98
C LYS A 97 9.25 4.57 14.06
N CYS A 98 9.58 4.86 12.79
CA CYS A 98 9.93 3.83 11.81
C CYS A 98 11.38 3.35 11.97
N PHE A 99 12.18 4.01 12.82
CA PHE A 99 13.57 3.69 13.08
C PHE A 99 13.81 3.19 14.51
N PRO A 100 14.83 2.34 14.72
CA PRO A 100 15.69 1.75 13.70
C PRO A 100 14.99 0.64 12.92
N VAL A 101 15.36 0.46 11.65
CA VAL A 101 14.90 -0.69 10.85
C VAL A 101 15.53 -1.96 11.42
N LYS A 102 14.72 -2.73 12.16
CA LYS A 102 15.18 -3.83 13.03
C LYS A 102 15.67 -5.06 12.28
N ARG A 103 15.13 -5.35 11.08
CA ARG A 103 15.44 -6.57 10.32
C ARG A 103 16.50 -6.29 9.24
N VAL A 104 17.49 -7.18 9.10
CA VAL A 104 18.56 -7.04 8.09
C VAL A 104 18.01 -7.01 6.67
N VAL A 105 17.06 -7.89 6.34
CA VAL A 105 16.37 -7.89 5.04
C VAL A 105 15.75 -6.53 4.76
N LYS A 106 15.09 -5.94 5.78
CA LYS A 106 14.48 -4.63 5.68
C LYS A 106 15.49 -3.47 5.52
N ARG A 107 16.74 -3.63 5.95
CA ARG A 107 17.81 -2.65 5.68
C ARG A 107 18.28 -2.69 4.23
N ARG A 108 18.38 -3.89 3.65
CA ARG A 108 18.62 -4.04 2.21
C ARG A 108 17.45 -3.45 1.42
N ASP A 109 16.22 -3.76 1.82
CA ASP A 109 15.03 -3.16 1.21
C ASP A 109 15.07 -1.63 1.30
N LEU A 110 15.48 -1.05 2.44
CA LEU A 110 15.64 0.40 2.55
C LEU A 110 16.68 0.94 1.54
N GLN A 111 17.81 0.25 1.36
CA GLN A 111 18.80 0.64 0.36
C GLN A 111 18.23 0.56 -1.07
N ASP A 112 17.61 -0.57 -1.43
CA ASP A 112 17.01 -0.79 -2.75
C ASP A 112 15.92 0.27 -3.03
N MET A 113 15.11 0.59 -2.02
CA MET A 113 14.12 1.66 -2.06
C MET A 113 14.79 2.99 -2.40
N THR A 114 15.82 3.42 -1.66
CA THR A 114 16.48 4.70 -1.90
C THR A 114 17.13 4.78 -3.29
N GLU A 115 17.74 3.69 -3.77
CA GLU A 115 18.50 3.69 -5.03
C GLU A 115 17.59 3.59 -6.27
N ASN A 116 16.49 2.84 -6.15
CA ASN A 116 15.60 2.53 -7.26
C ASN A 116 14.28 3.29 -7.23
N PHE A 117 14.03 4.19 -6.27
CA PHE A 117 12.73 4.86 -6.09
C PHE A 117 12.20 5.58 -7.33
N ARG A 118 13.05 5.98 -8.27
CA ARG A 118 12.61 6.53 -9.58
C ARG A 118 11.65 5.61 -10.35
N ARG A 119 11.67 4.31 -10.05
CA ARG A 119 10.81 3.28 -10.62
C ARG A 119 9.50 3.10 -9.84
N ALA A 120 9.34 3.78 -8.70
CA ALA A 120 8.08 3.79 -7.97
C ALA A 120 6.98 4.39 -8.87
N GLY A 121 5.78 3.80 -8.82
CA GLY A 121 4.65 4.05 -9.71
C GLY A 121 4.22 5.51 -9.82
N LYS A 122 3.19 5.78 -10.62
CA LYS A 122 2.81 7.17 -10.94
C LYS A 122 2.03 7.87 -9.84
N THR A 123 1.26 7.13 -9.05
CA THR A 123 0.39 7.71 -8.02
C THR A 123 1.12 7.86 -6.69
N LEU A 124 0.73 8.87 -5.91
CA LEU A 124 1.29 9.09 -4.58
C LEU A 124 1.05 7.89 -3.64
N THR A 125 -0.14 7.30 -3.68
CA THR A 125 -0.51 6.15 -2.84
C THR A 125 0.40 4.95 -3.10
N ILE A 126 0.70 4.63 -4.37
CA ILE A 126 1.63 3.55 -4.72
C ILE A 126 3.06 3.91 -4.28
N ARG A 127 3.49 5.16 -4.47
CA ARG A 127 4.81 5.62 -4.01
C ARG A 127 4.96 5.48 -2.50
N LEU A 128 3.94 5.86 -1.73
CA LEU A 128 3.93 5.69 -0.29
C LEU A 128 3.96 4.22 0.13
N ALA A 129 3.16 3.35 -0.50
CA ALA A 129 3.19 1.92 -0.21
C ALA A 129 4.58 1.30 -0.44
N VAL A 130 5.22 1.65 -1.56
CA VAL A 130 6.61 1.25 -1.87
C VAL A 130 7.56 1.81 -0.82
N PHE A 131 7.51 3.12 -0.59
CA PHE A 131 8.37 3.78 0.38
C PHE A 131 8.28 3.16 1.78
N PHE A 132 7.07 2.76 2.21
CA PHE A 132 6.85 2.21 3.53
C PHE A 132 7.15 0.72 3.69
N TYR A 133 7.32 -0.01 2.58
CA TYR A 133 7.60 -1.45 2.62
C TYR A 133 8.77 -1.88 3.55
N PRO A 134 9.88 -1.13 3.65
CA PRO A 134 10.99 -1.48 4.53
C PRO A 134 10.68 -1.34 6.04
N PHE A 135 9.60 -0.68 6.43
CA PHE A 135 9.35 -0.31 7.83
C PHE A 135 8.35 -1.25 8.52
N ASP A 136 8.24 -1.09 9.85
CA ASP A 136 7.24 -1.80 10.64
C ASP A 136 5.84 -1.23 10.38
N ILE A 137 4.88 -2.11 10.10
CA ILE A 137 3.54 -1.71 9.65
C ILE A 137 2.80 -0.89 10.71
N TYR A 138 2.97 -1.18 12.00
CA TYR A 138 2.31 -0.42 13.07
C TYR A 138 2.93 0.97 13.22
N ALA A 139 4.25 1.07 13.10
CA ALA A 139 4.93 2.37 13.09
C ALA A 139 4.53 3.23 11.89
N VAL A 140 4.34 2.63 10.72
CA VAL A 140 3.84 3.30 9.52
C VAL A 140 2.44 3.84 9.75
N GLU A 141 1.52 3.00 10.22
CA GLU A 141 0.13 3.36 10.49
C GLU A 141 0.04 4.54 11.48
N ASP A 142 0.75 4.46 12.61
CA ASP A 142 0.80 5.52 13.61
C ASP A 142 1.37 6.82 13.04
N THR A 143 2.43 6.73 12.23
CA THR A 143 3.08 7.91 11.64
C THR A 143 2.15 8.60 10.65
N MET A 144 1.43 7.84 9.81
CA MET A 144 0.49 8.42 8.85
C MET A 144 -0.72 9.07 9.54
N LYS A 145 -1.24 8.48 10.62
CA LYS A 145 -2.32 9.06 11.43
C LYS A 145 -1.90 10.39 12.07
N GLU A 146 -0.71 10.46 12.67
CA GLU A 146 -0.18 11.70 13.23
C GLU A 146 0.12 12.77 12.18
N SER A 147 0.38 12.35 10.95
CA SER A 147 0.61 13.24 9.80
C SER A 147 -0.69 13.67 9.12
N ARG A 148 -1.86 13.31 9.67
CA ARG A 148 -3.20 13.64 9.14
C ARG A 148 -3.43 13.19 7.69
N ILE A 149 -2.83 12.05 7.31
CA ILE A 149 -3.16 11.41 6.04
C ILE A 149 -4.58 10.86 6.12
N ASP A 150 -5.27 10.92 4.98
CA ASP A 150 -6.62 10.40 4.84
C ASP A 150 -6.71 8.90 5.24
N GLU A 151 -7.76 8.56 5.99
CA GLU A 151 -7.93 7.23 6.57
C GLU A 151 -8.09 6.14 5.49
N GLU A 152 -8.73 6.44 4.36
CA GLU A 152 -8.86 5.50 3.24
C GLU A 152 -7.49 5.19 2.65
N MET A 153 -6.65 6.22 2.46
CA MET A 153 -5.28 6.04 1.99
C MET A 153 -4.44 5.21 2.96
N ILE A 154 -4.59 5.42 4.28
CA ILE A 154 -3.92 4.61 5.31
C ILE A 154 -4.35 3.15 5.20
N GLN A 155 -5.66 2.89 5.11
CA GLN A 155 -6.20 1.53 4.99
C GLN A 155 -5.67 0.81 3.77
N TRP A 156 -5.63 1.47 2.62
CA TRP A 156 -5.10 0.89 1.38
C TRP A 156 -3.61 0.54 1.51
N ILE A 157 -2.79 1.47 2.00
CA ILE A 157 -1.34 1.26 2.14
C ILE A 157 -1.04 0.16 3.17
N VAL A 158 -1.60 0.28 4.38
CA VAL A 158 -1.38 -0.68 5.46
C VAL A 158 -1.92 -2.06 5.10
N GLY A 159 -3.09 -2.13 4.47
CA GLY A 159 -3.65 -3.36 3.94
C GLY A 159 -2.68 -4.00 2.94
N ALA A 160 -2.25 -3.26 1.92
CA ALA A 160 -1.38 -3.82 0.89
C ALA A 160 -0.03 -4.29 1.45
N LEU A 161 0.52 -3.59 2.46
CA LEU A 161 1.72 -4.03 3.17
C LEU A 161 1.53 -5.35 3.93
N LYS A 162 0.32 -5.62 4.44
CA LYS A 162 -0.03 -6.90 5.08
C LYS A 162 -0.22 -7.99 4.04
N ASP A 163 -0.95 -7.69 2.96
CA ASP A 163 -1.43 -8.70 2.01
C ASP A 163 -0.41 -9.05 0.92
N ILE A 164 0.61 -8.20 0.69
CA ILE A 164 1.54 -8.40 -0.43
C ILE A 164 2.23 -9.76 -0.39
N GLY A 165 2.59 -10.27 0.79
CA GLY A 165 3.20 -11.59 0.93
C GLY A 165 2.31 -12.70 0.37
N ASP A 166 1.07 -12.78 0.85
CA ASP A 166 0.10 -13.80 0.43
C ASP A 166 -0.30 -13.60 -1.04
N TYR A 167 -0.49 -12.35 -1.46
CA TYR A 167 -0.79 -12.00 -2.85
C TYR A 167 0.30 -12.50 -3.82
N LEU A 168 1.58 -12.32 -3.45
CA LEU A 168 2.71 -12.79 -4.25
C LEU A 168 2.73 -14.31 -4.38
N LEU A 169 2.19 -15.05 -3.41
CA LEU A 169 2.13 -16.52 -3.40
C LEU A 169 0.95 -17.12 -4.18
N ILE A 170 -0.09 -16.35 -4.50
CA ILE A 170 -1.22 -16.85 -5.29
C ILE A 170 -0.75 -17.37 -6.67
N ARG A 171 -1.08 -18.63 -6.99
CA ARG A 171 -0.76 -19.28 -8.28
C ARG A 171 -1.98 -19.84 -9.02
N GLU A 172 -3.10 -20.02 -8.32
CA GLU A 172 -4.28 -20.69 -8.87
C GLU A 172 -5.47 -19.74 -9.00
N ASN A 173 -6.36 -20.02 -9.95
CA ASN A 173 -7.55 -19.22 -10.23
C ASN A 173 -8.44 -19.07 -8.99
N ALA A 174 -8.66 -20.15 -8.23
CA ALA A 174 -9.55 -20.14 -7.07
C ALA A 174 -9.09 -19.11 -6.02
N TYR A 175 -7.79 -19.09 -5.69
CA TYR A 175 -7.24 -18.14 -4.73
C TYR A 175 -7.26 -16.70 -5.24
N LEU A 176 -7.04 -16.48 -6.55
CA LEU A 176 -7.14 -15.13 -7.10
C LEU A 176 -8.58 -14.60 -7.06
N LYS A 177 -9.56 -15.44 -7.44
CA LYS A 177 -10.99 -15.06 -7.37
C LYS A 177 -11.42 -14.77 -5.94
N ARG A 178 -10.96 -15.58 -4.98
CA ARG A 178 -11.20 -15.34 -3.57
C ARG A 178 -10.61 -14.01 -3.09
N PHE A 179 -9.36 -13.72 -3.43
CA PHE A 179 -8.73 -12.45 -3.09
C PHE A 179 -9.51 -11.25 -3.64
N ILE A 180 -9.99 -11.33 -4.89
CA ILE A 180 -10.82 -10.28 -5.50
C ILE A 180 -12.21 -10.20 -4.85
N TYR A 181 -12.79 -11.34 -4.49
CA TYR A 181 -14.09 -11.39 -3.82
C TYR A 181 -14.05 -10.76 -2.43
N GLU A 182 -13.03 -11.08 -1.63
CA GLU A 182 -12.88 -10.59 -0.25
C GLU A 182 -12.53 -9.09 -0.19
N ASN A 183 -11.80 -8.56 -1.18
CA ASN A 183 -11.28 -7.19 -1.13
C ASN A 183 -11.87 -6.25 -2.20
N GLY A 184 -12.58 -6.78 -3.18
CA GLY A 184 -13.09 -6.01 -4.32
C GLY A 184 -12.04 -5.75 -5.41
N TRP A 185 -12.54 -5.27 -6.56
CA TRP A 185 -11.72 -5.01 -7.75
C TRP A 185 -10.72 -3.88 -7.57
N GLU A 186 -11.13 -2.79 -6.92
CA GLU A 186 -10.32 -1.59 -6.79
C GLU A 186 -9.06 -1.87 -5.96
N TYR A 187 -9.23 -2.49 -4.80
CA TYR A 187 -8.11 -2.91 -3.96
C TYR A 187 -7.25 -3.97 -4.64
N PHE A 188 -7.85 -4.94 -5.36
CA PHE A 188 -7.06 -5.89 -6.17
C PHE A 188 -6.17 -5.17 -7.19
N HIS A 189 -6.70 -4.18 -7.90
CA HIS A 189 -5.93 -3.41 -8.89
C HIS A 189 -4.80 -2.64 -8.21
N PHE A 190 -5.06 -2.05 -7.06
CA PHE A 190 -4.04 -1.39 -6.25
C PHE A 190 -2.92 -2.34 -5.83
N VAL A 191 -3.24 -3.49 -5.22
CA VAL A 191 -2.23 -4.47 -4.79
C VAL A 191 -1.47 -5.05 -5.98
N ASN A 192 -2.12 -5.26 -7.12
CA ASN A 192 -1.45 -5.71 -8.34
C ASN A 192 -0.45 -4.67 -8.87
N GLU A 193 -0.83 -3.39 -8.90
CA GLU A 193 0.07 -2.30 -9.31
C GLU A 193 1.22 -2.11 -8.30
N PHE A 194 0.92 -2.22 -7.02
CA PHE A 194 1.91 -2.20 -5.96
C PHE A 194 2.93 -3.33 -6.15
N ALA A 195 2.47 -4.57 -6.34
CA ALA A 195 3.33 -5.73 -6.57
C ALA A 195 4.23 -5.58 -7.82
N LYS A 196 3.69 -5.04 -8.93
CA LYS A 196 4.47 -4.70 -10.12
C LYS A 196 5.57 -3.70 -9.82
N THR A 197 5.23 -2.66 -9.09
CA THR A 197 6.18 -1.61 -8.70
C THR A 197 7.25 -2.15 -7.74
N MET A 198 6.87 -3.02 -6.81
CA MET A 198 7.80 -3.68 -5.88
C MET A 198 8.89 -4.47 -6.61
N LYS A 199 8.55 -5.16 -7.70
CA LYS A 199 9.54 -5.85 -8.53
C LYS A 199 10.55 -4.87 -9.13
N ASP A 200 10.10 -3.74 -9.64
CA ASP A 200 10.99 -2.79 -10.31
C ASP A 200 11.94 -2.08 -9.32
N VAL A 201 11.50 -1.88 -8.07
CA VAL A 201 12.27 -1.18 -7.03
C VAL A 201 13.17 -2.14 -6.24
N TYR A 202 12.69 -3.32 -5.86
CA TYR A 202 13.38 -4.25 -4.94
C TYR A 202 13.95 -5.50 -5.62
N ASP A 203 13.78 -5.63 -6.94
CA ASP A 203 14.23 -6.78 -7.73
C ASP A 203 13.78 -8.14 -7.16
N PHE A 204 12.50 -8.24 -6.77
CA PHE A 204 11.97 -9.48 -6.21
C PHE A 204 11.94 -10.62 -7.26
N PRO A 205 12.75 -11.69 -7.08
CA PRO A 205 12.85 -12.76 -8.07
C PRO A 205 11.59 -13.63 -8.16
N GLU A 206 10.77 -13.63 -7.10
CA GLU A 206 9.57 -14.45 -6.98
C GLU A 206 8.35 -13.85 -7.70
N TYR A 207 8.43 -12.59 -8.12
CA TYR A 207 7.31 -11.92 -8.80
C TYR A 207 7.26 -12.24 -10.29
N LYS A 208 6.60 -13.34 -10.62
CA LYS A 208 6.07 -13.57 -11.97
C LYS A 208 4.80 -12.72 -12.16
N ALA A 209 4.95 -11.39 -12.26
CA ALA A 209 3.85 -10.44 -12.56
C ALA A 209 2.89 -10.94 -13.66
N LEU A 210 3.51 -11.52 -14.70
CA LEU A 210 2.83 -12.08 -15.86
C LEU A 210 1.84 -13.19 -15.50
N SER A 211 1.97 -13.83 -14.33
CA SER A 211 1.04 -14.88 -13.92
C SER A 211 -0.31 -14.32 -13.49
N LYS A 212 -0.39 -13.18 -12.81
CA LYS A 212 -1.67 -12.68 -12.27
C LYS A 212 -2.58 -12.13 -13.36
N ASP A 213 -2.03 -11.30 -14.23
CA ASP A 213 -2.78 -10.78 -15.39
C ASP A 213 -3.20 -11.93 -16.33
N SER A 214 -2.34 -12.95 -16.51
CA SER A 214 -2.68 -14.15 -17.28
C SER A 214 -3.80 -14.98 -16.63
N ILE A 215 -3.71 -15.27 -15.33
CA ILE A 215 -4.77 -15.97 -14.59
C ILE A 215 -6.10 -15.21 -14.70
N LEU A 216 -6.05 -13.88 -14.57
CA LEU A 216 -7.23 -13.04 -14.68
C LEU A 216 -7.81 -13.05 -16.10
N SER A 217 -6.95 -13.02 -17.11
CA SER A 217 -7.35 -13.16 -18.52
C SER A 217 -8.08 -14.49 -18.75
N ASP A 218 -7.56 -15.59 -18.22
CA ASP A 218 -8.20 -16.91 -18.35
C ASP A 218 -9.58 -16.94 -17.67
N ILE A 219 -9.68 -16.38 -16.46
CA ILE A 219 -10.95 -16.25 -15.72
C ILE A 219 -11.99 -15.48 -16.56
N ARG A 220 -11.58 -14.36 -17.17
CA ARG A 220 -12.45 -13.52 -17.99
C ARG A 220 -12.89 -14.22 -19.28
N VAL A 221 -11.97 -14.84 -20.00
CA VAL A 221 -12.26 -15.56 -21.25
C VAL A 221 -13.24 -16.70 -21.02
N ARG A 222 -13.16 -17.36 -19.86
CA ARG A 222 -14.04 -18.47 -19.48
C ARG A 222 -15.33 -18.03 -18.77
N ASN A 223 -15.51 -16.71 -18.56
CA ASN A 223 -16.62 -16.13 -17.82
C ASN A 223 -16.83 -16.81 -16.44
N GLU A 224 -15.73 -17.10 -15.72
CA GLU A 224 -15.83 -17.75 -14.41
C GLU A 224 -16.34 -16.76 -13.36
N PRO A 225 -17.26 -17.17 -12.47
CA PRO A 225 -17.84 -16.28 -11.47
C PRO A 225 -16.83 -15.90 -10.39
N ILE A 226 -16.85 -14.62 -9.99
CA ILE A 226 -16.06 -14.08 -8.88
C ILE A 226 -16.99 -13.62 -7.75
N PHE A 227 -18.10 -12.99 -8.09
CA PHE A 227 -19.08 -12.45 -7.16
C PHE A 227 -20.41 -13.21 -7.25
N PRO A 228 -21.29 -13.08 -6.23
CA PRO A 228 -22.63 -13.67 -6.25
C PRO A 228 -23.44 -13.30 -7.50
N LYS A 229 -23.32 -12.04 -7.95
CA LYS A 229 -23.98 -11.54 -9.18
C LYS A 229 -23.50 -12.20 -10.48
N ASP A 230 -22.36 -12.90 -10.45
CA ASP A 230 -21.83 -13.61 -11.62
C ASP A 230 -22.35 -15.06 -11.70
N LEU A 231 -23.09 -15.51 -10.67
CA LEU A 231 -23.75 -16.82 -10.67
C LEU A 231 -24.93 -16.83 -11.66
N VAL A 232 -25.23 -18.01 -12.20
CA VAL A 232 -26.38 -18.24 -13.08
C VAL A 232 -27.71 -18.36 -12.30
N VAL A 233 -27.65 -18.30 -10.98
CA VAL A 233 -28.80 -18.27 -10.08
C VAL A 233 -28.77 -16.98 -9.29
N ASP A 234 -29.93 -16.47 -8.89
CA ASP A 234 -30.06 -15.33 -7.99
C ASP A 234 -30.87 -15.68 -6.72
N GLU A 235 -31.16 -14.68 -5.90
CA GLU A 235 -31.92 -14.87 -4.65
C GLU A 235 -33.37 -15.31 -4.91
N GLU A 236 -34.00 -14.85 -6.00
CA GLU A 236 -35.36 -15.21 -6.35
C GLU A 236 -35.45 -16.70 -6.73
N ASP A 237 -34.44 -17.21 -7.45
CA ASP A 237 -34.31 -18.64 -7.76
C ASP A 237 -34.20 -19.51 -6.51
N LEU A 238 -33.49 -19.03 -5.48
CA LEU A 238 -33.37 -19.70 -4.20
C LEU A 238 -34.72 -19.75 -3.46
N ILE A 239 -35.43 -18.62 -3.41
CA ILE A 239 -36.75 -18.50 -2.79
C ILE A 239 -37.76 -19.42 -3.48
N ASN A 240 -37.82 -19.38 -4.81
CA ASN A 240 -38.64 -20.26 -5.64
C ASN A 240 -38.29 -21.75 -5.44
N SER A 241 -37.06 -22.02 -5.00
CA SER A 241 -36.57 -23.35 -4.64
C SER A 241 -36.83 -23.75 -3.17
N SER A 242 -37.69 -23.01 -2.45
CA SER A 242 -38.05 -23.23 -1.05
C SER A 242 -36.91 -23.00 -0.05
N ILE A 243 -35.97 -22.11 -0.39
CA ILE A 243 -34.96 -21.62 0.56
C ILE A 243 -35.49 -20.30 1.15
N PRO A 244 -35.51 -20.13 2.48
CA PRO A 244 -35.96 -18.88 3.07
C PRO A 244 -35.07 -17.70 2.65
N GLU A 245 -35.68 -16.54 2.43
CA GLU A 245 -34.98 -15.28 2.11
C GLU A 245 -33.84 -15.00 3.11
N SER A 246 -34.07 -15.25 4.40
CA SER A 246 -33.07 -15.07 5.47
C SER A 246 -31.78 -15.88 5.29
N ASP A 247 -31.81 -16.96 4.52
CA ASP A 247 -30.66 -17.84 4.28
C ASP A 247 -29.97 -17.53 2.92
N CYS A 248 -30.58 -16.71 2.05
CA CYS A 248 -30.19 -16.55 0.65
C CYS A 248 -28.79 -15.94 0.50
N VAL A 249 -28.51 -14.81 1.16
CA VAL A 249 -27.20 -14.14 1.10
C VAL A 249 -26.06 -15.11 1.42
N GLU A 250 -26.11 -15.74 2.59
CA GLU A 250 -25.04 -16.65 3.04
C GLU A 250 -24.92 -17.88 2.09
N ILE A 251 -26.03 -18.32 1.46
CA ILE A 251 -25.99 -19.44 0.50
C ILE A 251 -25.35 -18.99 -0.81
N MET A 252 -25.68 -17.80 -1.30
CA MET A 252 -25.07 -17.20 -2.49
C MET A 252 -23.56 -17.04 -2.33
N GLU A 253 -23.09 -16.61 -1.16
CA GLU A 253 -21.65 -16.57 -0.83
C GLU A 253 -21.02 -17.97 -0.91
N ALA A 254 -21.65 -18.99 -0.30
CA ALA A 254 -21.13 -20.36 -0.31
C ALA A 254 -21.15 -21.03 -1.71
N LEU A 255 -22.12 -20.67 -2.56
CA LEU A 255 -22.14 -21.09 -3.97
C LEU A 255 -21.03 -20.40 -4.75
N THR A 256 -20.80 -19.11 -4.50
CA THR A 256 -19.71 -18.33 -5.12
C THR A 256 -18.35 -18.96 -4.80
N GLU A 257 -18.08 -19.24 -3.53
CA GLU A 257 -16.85 -19.93 -3.10
C GLU A 257 -16.70 -21.33 -3.74
N HIS A 258 -17.79 -22.08 -3.88
CA HIS A 258 -17.76 -23.37 -4.58
C HIS A 258 -17.34 -23.22 -6.04
N CYS A 259 -17.90 -22.23 -6.73
CA CYS A 259 -17.60 -21.93 -8.13
C CYS A 259 -16.20 -21.30 -8.33
N HIS A 260 -15.59 -20.74 -7.27
CA HIS A 260 -14.18 -20.34 -7.34
C HIS A 260 -13.29 -21.55 -7.62
N SER A 261 -13.54 -22.67 -6.94
CA SER A 261 -12.80 -23.94 -7.14
C SER A 261 -13.35 -24.80 -8.28
N ASN A 262 -14.65 -24.71 -8.57
CA ASN A 262 -15.33 -25.52 -9.59
C ASN A 262 -16.14 -24.64 -10.56
N PRO A 263 -15.50 -23.90 -11.48
CA PRO A 263 -16.19 -22.90 -12.31
C PRO A 263 -17.29 -23.50 -13.21
N ARG A 264 -17.10 -24.75 -13.65
CA ARG A 264 -18.06 -25.50 -14.47
C ARG A 264 -19.32 -25.93 -13.72
N ASP A 265 -19.39 -25.68 -12.42
CA ASP A 265 -20.58 -25.90 -11.62
C ASP A 265 -21.47 -24.66 -11.54
N ASN A 266 -21.09 -23.53 -12.18
CA ASN A 266 -21.99 -22.40 -12.43
C ASN A 266 -23.06 -22.77 -13.48
N ASP A 267 -23.91 -23.71 -13.10
CA ASP A 267 -25.02 -24.26 -13.87
C ASP A 267 -26.26 -24.27 -12.97
N TYR A 268 -27.40 -23.85 -13.51
CA TYR A 268 -28.62 -23.63 -12.73
C TYR A 268 -29.02 -24.88 -11.92
N GLN A 269 -29.08 -26.05 -12.56
CA GLN A 269 -29.52 -27.27 -11.90
C GLN A 269 -28.54 -27.72 -10.81
N LYS A 270 -27.24 -27.61 -11.08
CA LYS A 270 -26.20 -27.95 -10.09
C LYS A 270 -26.23 -27.00 -8.89
N LEU A 271 -26.35 -25.70 -9.11
CA LEU A 271 -26.37 -24.71 -8.05
C LEU A 271 -27.61 -24.82 -7.16
N ILE A 272 -28.82 -24.97 -7.74
CA ILE A 272 -30.04 -25.18 -6.93
C ILE A 272 -29.95 -26.46 -6.08
N LYS A 273 -29.39 -27.54 -6.64
CA LYS A 273 -29.17 -28.77 -5.88
C LYS A 273 -28.17 -28.56 -4.73
N LEU A 274 -27.10 -27.80 -4.97
CA LEU A 274 -26.10 -27.49 -3.96
C LEU A 274 -26.66 -26.54 -2.87
N ALA A 275 -27.45 -25.54 -3.27
CA ALA A 275 -28.13 -24.61 -2.37
C ALA A 275 -29.06 -25.33 -1.39
N LYS A 276 -29.91 -26.24 -1.90
CA LYS A 276 -30.78 -27.09 -1.06
C LYS A 276 -29.97 -27.96 -0.09
N LYS A 277 -28.78 -28.42 -0.50
CA LYS A 277 -27.87 -29.18 0.37
C LYS A 277 -27.26 -28.30 1.47
N TYR A 278 -26.87 -27.07 1.15
CA TYR A 278 -26.34 -26.10 2.11
C TYR A 278 -27.39 -25.67 3.13
N HIS A 279 -28.60 -25.35 2.68
CA HIS A 279 -29.73 -25.03 3.55
C HIS A 279 -30.05 -26.16 4.55
N LYS A 280 -30.13 -27.41 4.09
CA LYS A 280 -30.40 -28.58 4.96
C LYS A 280 -29.29 -28.87 5.98
N ARG A 281 -28.07 -28.38 5.76
CA ARG A 281 -26.89 -28.71 6.58
C ARG A 281 -26.29 -27.46 7.24
N LYS A 282 -27.13 -26.66 7.92
CA LYS A 282 -26.75 -25.43 8.66
C LYS A 282 -25.41 -25.52 9.42
N PHE A 283 -25.03 -26.70 9.94
CA PHE A 283 -23.81 -26.92 10.73
C PHE A 283 -22.49 -27.14 9.94
N SER A 284 -22.53 -27.54 8.67
CA SER A 284 -21.31 -27.77 7.86
C SER A 284 -20.71 -26.49 7.27
N ARG A 285 -21.39 -25.35 7.44
CA ARG A 285 -21.00 -23.99 7.02
C ARG A 285 -19.98 -23.37 7.98
N MET A 286 -20.02 -23.73 9.26
CA MET A 286 -19.13 -23.19 10.30
C MET A 286 -17.68 -23.70 10.21
N MET A 287 -17.46 -24.90 9.64
CA MET A 287 -16.14 -25.57 9.64
C MET A 287 -15.29 -25.35 8.38
N ARG A 288 -15.81 -24.73 7.31
CA ARG A 288 -15.02 -24.47 6.08
C ARG A 288 -14.19 -23.19 6.11
N ARG A 289 -14.54 -22.21 6.94
CA ARG A 289 -13.66 -21.06 7.24
C ARG A 289 -12.34 -21.50 7.92
N ILE A 290 -12.31 -22.70 8.53
CA ILE A 290 -11.18 -23.19 9.35
C ILE A 290 -10.17 -24.03 8.53
N HIS A 291 -10.53 -24.59 7.37
CA HIS A 291 -9.69 -25.59 6.69
C HIS A 291 -8.66 -25.04 5.69
N TRP A 292 -8.61 -23.73 5.48
CA TRP A 292 -7.70 -23.11 4.50
C TRP A 292 -6.69 -22.14 5.13
N ILE A 293 -6.70 -21.99 6.46
CA ILE A 293 -5.58 -21.43 7.22
C ILE A 293 -4.70 -22.61 7.63
N ARG A 294 -3.79 -23.01 6.74
CA ARG A 294 -2.59 -23.77 7.08
C ARG A 294 -1.46 -23.38 6.15
#